data_AF-A0A936HPV6-F1
#
_entry.id   AF-A0A936HPV6-F1
#
_cell.length_a   1.000
_cell.length_b   1.000
_cell.length_c   1.000
_cell.angle_alpha   90.00
_cell.angle_beta   90.00
_cell.angle_gamma   90.00
#
_symmetry.space_group_name_H-M   'P 1'
#
loop_
_entity.id
_entity.type
_entity.pdbx_description
1 polymer ?
#
loop_
_entity_poly.entity_id
_entity_poly.type
_entity_poly.pdbx_seq_one_letter_code
_entity_poly.pdbx_strand_id
1 'polypeptide(L)'
;MTEHQHNSPKADSAGTTTAIARCLVCGAAGFPEDRFCPCCGAPMNRHCPRCGVAIIHALSLFCTSCGAQIHDEEASSQHPTPESPTT
;
A
#
# COMPACT_ATOMS: atom_id res chain seq x y z
N MET A 1 5.67 -47.16 18.88
CA MET A 1 6.50 -46.38 17.93
C MET A 1 5.55 -45.77 16.91
N THR A 2 4.80 -44.81 17.42
CA THR A 2 3.51 -44.29 16.93
C THR A 2 3.02 -43.38 18.07
N GLU A 3 2.43 -42.21 17.86
CA GLU A 3 2.37 -41.40 16.63
C GLU A 3 2.33 -39.92 17.07
N HIS A 4 3.03 -39.02 16.36
CA HIS A 4 2.99 -37.57 16.65
C HIS A 4 2.31 -36.84 15.49
N GLN A 5 0.99 -36.92 15.47
CA GLN A 5 0.17 -36.31 14.43
C GLN A 5 0.09 -34.79 14.64
N HIS A 6 1.00 -34.07 13.98
CA HIS A 6 1.02 -32.61 13.95
C HIS A 6 -0.16 -32.14 13.11
N ASN A 7 -1.19 -31.61 13.77
CA ASN A 7 -2.38 -31.09 13.12
C ASN A 7 -2.06 -29.77 12.41
N SER A 8 -1.84 -29.83 11.09
CA SER A 8 -1.68 -28.65 10.24
C SER A 8 -2.85 -27.68 10.40
N PRO A 9 -2.62 -26.36 10.41
CA PRO A 9 -3.71 -25.40 10.52
C PRO A 9 -4.68 -25.57 9.35
N LYS A 10 -5.96 -25.83 9.67
CA LYS A 10 -7.05 -25.68 8.70
C LYS A 10 -7.01 -24.25 8.14
N ALA A 11 -6.64 -24.12 6.88
CA ALA A 11 -7.02 -22.95 6.09
C ALA A 11 -8.54 -23.05 5.89
N ASP A 12 -9.31 -22.36 6.73
CA ASP A 12 -10.77 -22.42 6.67
C ASP A 12 -11.28 -21.77 5.38
N SER A 13 -11.98 -22.56 4.58
CA SER A 13 -12.37 -22.22 3.21
C SER A 13 -13.67 -21.44 3.18
N ALA A 14 -13.63 -20.18 3.60
CA ALA A 14 -14.77 -19.26 3.58
C ALA A 14 -14.39 -17.90 2.98
N GLY A 15 -14.04 -17.90 1.69
CA GLY A 15 -13.77 -16.68 0.94
C GLY A 15 -14.34 -16.76 -0.48
N THR A 16 -15.10 -15.73 -0.86
CA THR A 16 -15.00 -15.14 -2.20
C THR A 16 -13.52 -15.11 -2.61
N THR A 17 -13.20 -15.34 -3.88
CA THR A 17 -11.83 -15.27 -4.41
C THR A 17 -11.31 -13.83 -4.42
N THR A 18 -11.15 -13.26 -3.22
CA THR A 18 -10.51 -11.98 -2.96
C THR A 18 -9.04 -12.21 -3.24
N ALA A 19 -8.56 -11.65 -4.36
CA ALA A 19 -7.15 -11.69 -4.70
C ALA A 19 -6.35 -11.14 -3.51
N ILE A 20 -5.33 -11.88 -3.05
CA ILE A 20 -4.45 -11.43 -1.96
C ILE A 20 -3.26 -10.72 -2.61
N ALA A 21 -3.04 -9.47 -2.24
CA ALA A 21 -1.86 -8.71 -2.63
C ALA A 21 -0.73 -8.93 -1.61
N ARG A 22 0.52 -8.84 -2.05
CA ARG A 22 1.69 -8.90 -1.17
C ARG A 22 2.35 -7.52 -1.11
N CYS A 23 2.66 -7.07 0.10
CA CYS A 23 3.42 -5.84 0.28
C CYS A 23 4.82 -6.00 -0.33
N LEU A 24 5.20 -5.09 -1.22
CA LEU A 24 6.53 -5.10 -1.87
C LEU A 24 7.68 -4.74 -0.90
N VAL A 25 7.37 -4.13 0.25
CA VAL A 25 8.37 -3.70 1.25
C VAL A 25 8.66 -4.79 2.30
N CYS A 26 7.63 -5.44 2.85
CA CYS A 26 7.80 -6.44 3.93
C CYS A 26 7.32 -7.86 3.58
N GLY A 27 6.74 -8.08 2.39
CA GLY A 27 6.26 -9.40 1.95
C GLY A 27 4.98 -9.90 2.61
N ALA A 28 4.42 -9.16 3.57
CA ALA A 28 3.16 -9.49 4.24
C ALA A 28 1.98 -9.56 3.25
N ALA A 29 1.00 -10.43 3.56
CA ALA A 29 -0.25 -10.50 2.84
C ALA A 29 -1.18 -9.36 3.28
N GLY A 30 -1.91 -8.78 2.32
CA GLY A 30 -2.96 -7.79 2.53
C GLY A 30 -3.94 -7.82 1.35
N PHE A 31 -4.96 -6.96 1.38
CA PHE A 31 -5.96 -6.90 0.32
C PHE A 31 -5.59 -5.85 -0.74
N PRO A 32 -6.01 -6.00 -2.00
CA PRO A 32 -5.76 -5.02 -3.07
C PRO A 32 -6.56 -3.73 -2.88
N GLU A 33 -7.59 -3.75 -2.02
CA GLU A 33 -8.32 -2.59 -1.53
C GLU A 33 -7.63 -1.89 -0.34
N ASP A 34 -6.66 -2.54 0.32
CA ASP A 34 -5.87 -1.89 1.37
C ASP A 34 -5.05 -0.76 0.78
N ARG A 35 -5.11 0.40 1.44
CA ARG A 35 -4.38 1.60 1.03
C ARG A 35 -2.92 1.53 1.47
N PHE A 36 -2.71 0.96 2.65
CA PHE A 36 -1.42 0.79 3.31
C PHE A 36 -1.32 -0.63 3.86
N CYS A 37 -0.11 -1.20 3.85
CA CYS A 37 0.13 -2.52 4.42
C CYS A 37 -0.14 -2.50 5.95
N PRO A 38 -0.99 -3.39 6.48
CA PRO A 38 -1.31 -3.42 7.92
C PRO A 38 -0.11 -3.83 8.80
N CYS A 39 0.97 -4.34 8.22
CA CYS A 39 2.18 -4.75 8.93
C CYS A 39 3.25 -3.66 9.02
N CYS A 40 3.44 -2.83 7.99
CA CYS A 40 4.53 -1.85 7.92
C CYS A 40 4.13 -0.43 7.48
N GLY A 41 2.85 -0.19 7.15
CA GLY A 41 2.36 1.10 6.68
C GLY A 41 2.73 1.49 5.25
N ALA A 42 3.52 0.69 4.52
CA ALA A 42 3.88 0.99 3.14
C ALA A 42 2.65 1.00 2.21
N PRO A 43 2.54 1.93 1.24
CA PRO A 43 1.39 2.01 0.34
C PRO A 43 1.27 0.75 -0.52
N MET A 44 0.06 0.19 -0.62
CA MET A 44 -0.21 -0.98 -1.46
C MET A 44 -0.83 -0.61 -2.82
N ASN A 45 -1.36 0.61 -2.97
CA ASN A 45 -1.89 1.13 -4.23
C ASN A 45 -1.76 2.67 -4.28
N ARG A 46 -1.74 3.27 -5.48
CA ARG A 46 -1.68 4.74 -5.62
C ARG A 46 -3.03 5.38 -5.25
N HIS A 47 -2.99 6.31 -4.29
CA HIS A 47 -4.17 7.02 -3.77
C HIS A 47 -3.92 8.52 -3.74
N CYS A 48 -4.96 9.33 -3.89
CA CYS A 48 -4.87 10.77 -3.73
C CYS A 48 -4.46 11.13 -2.29
N PRO A 49 -3.38 11.90 -2.06
CA PRO A 49 -2.98 12.30 -0.71
C PRO A 49 -3.97 13.25 -0.03
N ARG A 50 -4.80 13.97 -0.80
CA ARG A 50 -5.77 14.94 -0.27
C ARG A 50 -7.10 14.33 0.16
N CYS A 51 -7.72 13.48 -0.67
CA CYS A 51 -9.05 12.90 -0.39
C CYS A 51 -9.03 11.38 -0.19
N GLY A 52 -7.94 10.70 -0.54
CA GLY A 52 -7.80 9.26 -0.36
C GLY A 52 -8.48 8.36 -1.41
N VAL A 53 -9.11 8.91 -2.45
CA VAL A 53 -9.60 8.13 -3.60
C VAL A 53 -8.46 7.41 -4.30
N ALA A 54 -8.71 6.16 -4.72
CA ALA A 54 -7.78 5.36 -5.53
C ALA A 54 -7.58 5.99 -6.91
N ILE A 55 -6.32 6.03 -7.37
CA ILE A 55 -5.95 6.63 -8.66
C ILE A 55 -5.93 5.53 -9.71
N ILE A 56 -7.01 5.45 -10.51
CA ILE A 56 -7.19 4.40 -11.54
C ILE A 56 -6.17 4.55 -12.68
N HIS A 57 -5.78 5.79 -13.02
CA HIS A 57 -4.83 6.06 -14.10
C HIS A 57 -3.47 6.42 -13.52
N ALA A 58 -2.46 5.55 -13.70
CA ALA A 58 -1.09 5.80 -13.21
C ALA A 58 -0.44 7.08 -13.76
N LEU A 59 -0.95 7.62 -14.89
CA LEU A 59 -0.49 8.86 -15.52
C LEU A 59 -1.35 10.09 -15.15
N SER A 60 -2.34 9.97 -14.25
CA SER A 60 -3.15 11.11 -13.83
C SER A 60 -2.36 12.06 -12.93
N LEU A 61 -1.99 13.22 -13.46
CA LEU A 61 -1.38 14.33 -12.71
C LEU A 61 -2.34 14.99 -11.70
N PHE A 62 -3.65 14.74 -11.80
CA PHE A 62 -4.69 15.33 -10.95
C PHE A 62 -5.76 14.31 -10.57
N CYS A 63 -6.26 14.41 -9.34
CA CYS A 63 -7.34 13.59 -8.83
C CYS A 63 -8.69 14.06 -9.41
N THR A 64 -9.34 13.19 -10.18
CA THR A 64 -10.66 13.43 -10.78
C THR A 64 -11.78 13.67 -9.75
N SER A 65 -11.58 13.28 -8.49
CA SER A 65 -12.58 13.41 -7.42
C SER A 65 -12.45 14.71 -6.60
N CYS A 66 -11.24 15.28 -6.44
CA CYS A 66 -11.03 16.48 -5.60
C CYS A 66 -10.13 17.57 -6.20
N GLY A 67 -9.66 17.40 -7.44
CA GLY A 67 -8.80 18.37 -8.14
C GLY A 67 -7.38 18.51 -7.59
N ALA A 68 -6.99 17.74 -6.56
CA ALA A 68 -5.64 17.77 -6.02
C ALA A 68 -4.63 17.24 -7.05
N GLN A 69 -3.47 17.90 -7.16
CA GLN A 69 -2.36 17.40 -7.95
C GLN A 69 -1.80 16.11 -7.31
N ILE A 70 -1.56 15.10 -8.14
CA ILE A 70 -0.95 13.84 -7.76
C ILE A 70 0.48 13.89 -8.29
N HIS A 71 1.44 13.98 -7.39
CA HIS A 71 2.86 13.91 -7.73
C HIS A 71 3.28 12.46 -7.59
N ASP A 72 3.78 11.87 -8.67
CA ASP A 72 4.32 10.52 -8.64
C ASP A 72 5.76 10.61 -8.10
N GLU A 73 5.92 10.30 -6.81
CA GLU A 73 7.13 10.60 -6.04
C GLU A 73 8.33 9.65 -6.33
N GLU A 74 8.50 9.22 -7.58
CA GLU A 74 9.72 8.54 -8.04
C GLU A 74 10.89 9.53 -8.25
N ALA A 75 10.63 10.85 -8.09
CA ALA A 75 11.59 11.93 -8.36
C ALA A 75 11.85 12.86 -7.14
N SER A 76 11.35 12.54 -5.94
CA SER A 76 11.61 13.35 -4.72
C SER A 76 12.72 12.75 -3.83
N SER A 77 13.86 12.41 -4.44
CA SER A 77 15.13 12.32 -3.71
C SER A 77 15.75 13.70 -3.44
N GLN A 78 14.99 14.78 -3.68
CA GLN A 78 15.36 16.16 -3.36
C GLN A 78 14.26 16.80 -2.51
N HIS A 79 14.22 16.37 -1.24
CA HIS A 79 13.91 17.28 -0.13
C HIS A 79 14.83 18.50 -0.32
N PRO A 80 14.31 19.71 -0.66
CA PRO A 80 15.12 20.91 -0.51
C PRO A 80 15.47 20.97 0.97
N THR A 81 16.76 20.91 1.27
CA THR A 81 17.26 21.01 2.65
C THR A 81 16.58 22.17 3.34
N PRO A 82 16.11 22.04 4.61
CA PRO A 82 15.58 23.17 5.33
C PRO A 82 16.67 24.23 5.44
N GLU A 83 16.55 25.26 4.62
CA GLU A 83 17.49 26.37 4.48
C GLU A 83 17.39 27.29 5.70
N SER A 84 17.95 26.82 6.82
CA SER A 84 18.54 27.71 7.81
C SER A 84 19.84 28.24 7.22
N PRO A 85 19.83 29.48 6.71
CA PRO A 85 20.43 30.53 7.54
C PRO A 85 19.77 31.92 7.42
N THR A 86 19.69 32.62 8.56
CA THR A 86 20.18 34.02 8.77
C THR A 86 19.34 34.77 9.80
N THR A 87 19.82 34.84 11.04
CA THR A 87 20.05 36.06 11.85
C THR A 87 20.85 35.66 13.07
#